data_AF-A0A2D4GT67-F1
#
_entry.id   AF-A0A2D4GT67-F1
#
_cell.length_a   1.000
_cell.length_b   1.000
_cell.length_c   1.000
_cell.angle_alpha   90.00
_cell.angle_beta   90.00
_cell.angle_gamma   90.00
#
_symmetry.space_group_name_H-M   'P 1'
#
loop_
_entity.id
_entity.type
_entity.pdbx_description
1 polymer ?
#
loop_
_entity_poly.entity_id
_entity_poly.type
_entity_poly.pdbx_seq_one_letter_code
_entity_poly.pdbx_strand_id
1 'polypeptide(L)'
;NSYYADNCSDSDSSFNQSYTFMNQEQLQLLVERLDPAQPKEVRQEAIQTLCSAPPSDILNCESWSTLRKHLATALLDPDASFSDKVLKFYAKTFSSSPLNMTRELYTSLAKYLE
;
A
#
# COMPACT_ATOMS: atom_id res chain seq x y z
N ASN A 1 36.57 10.46 -26.69
CA ASN A 1 36.60 11.03 -25.33
C ASN A 1 35.18 11.40 -24.92
N SER A 2 34.64 10.59 -24.00
CA SER A 2 33.71 10.95 -22.93
C SER A 2 32.49 11.81 -23.28
N TYR A 3 31.39 11.13 -23.57
CA TYR A 3 30.03 11.59 -23.30
C TYR A 3 29.81 11.56 -21.78
N TYR A 4 29.69 12.71 -21.14
CA TYR A 4 29.07 12.84 -19.81
C TYR A 4 28.03 13.96 -19.91
N ALA A 5 26.82 13.57 -20.28
CA ALA A 5 25.64 14.38 -20.06
C ALA A 5 25.22 14.13 -18.60
N ASP A 6 25.69 15.00 -17.71
CA ASP A 6 25.19 15.12 -16.35
C ASP A 6 23.87 15.89 -16.43
N ASN A 7 22.76 15.16 -16.44
CA ASN A 7 21.42 15.74 -16.42
C ASN A 7 20.55 14.92 -15.47
N CYS A 8 20.99 14.81 -14.22
CA CYS A 8 20.15 14.45 -13.09
C CYS A 8 19.16 15.59 -12.82
N SER A 9 18.12 15.67 -13.64
CA SER A 9 16.96 16.52 -13.34
C SER A 9 16.05 15.79 -12.36
N ASP A 10 16.42 15.78 -11.09
CA ASP A 10 15.53 15.44 -9.97
C ASP A 10 14.46 16.53 -9.86
N SER A 11 13.43 16.40 -10.68
CA SER A 11 12.18 17.15 -10.53
C SER A 11 11.07 16.18 -10.15
N ASP A 12 11.25 15.49 -9.02
CA ASP A 12 10.14 14.92 -8.28
C ASP A 12 9.34 16.08 -7.67
N SER A 13 8.40 16.58 -8.47
CA SER A 13 7.41 17.59 -8.07
C SER A 13 6.64 17.09 -6.84
N SER A 14 7.15 17.44 -5.66
CA SER A 14 6.68 17.04 -4.34
C SER A 14 5.51 17.89 -3.85
N PHE A 15 4.58 18.29 -4.73
CA PHE A 15 3.48 19.18 -4.33
C PHE A 15 2.14 18.97 -5.07
N ASN A 16 1.94 17.79 -5.66
CA ASN A 16 0.63 17.34 -6.12
C ASN A 16 0.29 15.96 -5.54
N GLN A 17 0.57 15.76 -4.24
CA GLN A 17 -0.21 14.78 -3.49
C GLN A 17 -1.59 15.39 -3.31
N SER A 18 -2.43 15.27 -4.35
CA SER A 18 -3.87 15.44 -4.22
C SER A 18 -4.29 14.58 -3.05
N TYR A 19 -4.53 15.19 -1.89
CA TYR A 19 -5.12 14.53 -0.74
C TYR A 19 -6.56 14.20 -1.13
N THR A 20 -6.72 13.17 -1.94
CA THR A 20 -8.03 12.57 -2.19
C THR A 20 -8.38 11.81 -0.93
N PHE A 21 -9.18 12.45 -0.08
CA PHE A 21 -9.87 11.76 0.99
C PHE A 21 -10.61 10.58 0.37
N MET A 22 -10.33 9.39 0.88
CA MET A 22 -10.98 8.17 0.44
C MET A 22 -12.18 7.92 1.35
N ASN A 23 -13.38 7.87 0.77
CA ASN A 23 -14.57 7.48 1.52
C ASN A 23 -14.63 5.94 1.70
N GLN A 24 -15.53 5.46 2.56
CA GLN A 24 -15.65 4.03 2.85
C GLN A 24 -16.01 3.20 1.62
N GLU A 25 -16.86 3.72 0.73
CA GLU A 25 -17.28 3.01 -0.50
C GLU A 25 -16.09 2.82 -1.47
N GLN A 26 -15.27 3.86 -1.64
CA GLN A 26 -14.05 3.82 -2.44
C GLN A 26 -13.04 2.83 -1.85
N LEU A 27 -12.91 2.82 -0.53
CA LEU A 27 -12.02 1.89 0.17
C LEU A 27 -12.52 0.45 0.06
N GLN A 28 -13.83 0.24 0.11
CA GLN A 28 -14.43 -1.09 -0.09
C GLN A 28 -14.19 -1.58 -1.52
N LEU A 29 -14.42 -0.73 -2.53
CA LEU A 29 -14.08 -1.06 -3.92
C LEU A 29 -12.59 -1.36 -4.07
N LEU A 30 -11.72 -0.62 -3.39
CA LEU A 30 -10.28 -0.87 -3.39
C LEU A 30 -9.94 -2.24 -2.81
N VAL A 31 -10.58 -2.63 -1.70
CA VAL A 31 -10.42 -3.95 -1.09
C VAL A 31 -10.87 -5.05 -2.04
N GLU A 32 -11.97 -4.88 -2.76
CA GLU A 32 -12.44 -5.83 -3.79
C GLU A 32 -11.48 -5.95 -4.97
N ARG A 33 -10.83 -4.84 -5.35
CA ARG A 33 -9.82 -4.82 -6.43
C ARG A 33 -8.50 -5.47 -6.02
N LEU A 34 -8.25 -5.59 -4.71
CA LEU A 34 -7.11 -6.32 -4.14
C LEU A 34 -7.34 -7.83 -4.03
N ASP A 35 -8.56 -8.30 -4.31
CA ASP A 35 -8.87 -9.73 -4.24
C ASP A 35 -7.94 -10.53 -5.19
N PRO A 36 -7.32 -11.64 -4.73
CA PRO A 36 -6.48 -12.51 -5.56
C PRO A 36 -7.14 -13.02 -6.84
N ALA A 37 -8.46 -13.07 -6.92
CA ALA A 37 -9.22 -13.42 -8.12
C ALA A 37 -9.14 -12.33 -9.22
N GLN A 38 -8.74 -11.11 -8.87
CA GLN A 38 -8.61 -10.00 -9.81
C GLN A 38 -7.34 -10.14 -10.67
N PRO A 39 -7.36 -9.60 -11.91
CA PRO A 39 -6.18 -9.51 -12.74
C PRO A 39 -5.01 -8.82 -12.05
N LYS A 40 -3.79 -9.21 -12.39
CA LYS A 40 -2.56 -8.69 -11.78
C LYS A 40 -2.49 -7.16 -11.85
N GLU A 41 -2.83 -6.59 -13.00
CA GLU A 41 -2.77 -5.16 -13.29
C GLU A 41 -3.72 -4.38 -12.37
N VAL A 42 -4.93 -4.93 -12.17
CA VAL A 42 -5.95 -4.37 -11.28
C VAL A 42 -5.47 -4.38 -9.83
N ARG A 43 -4.88 -5.50 -9.39
CA ARG A 43 -4.31 -5.60 -8.04
C ARG A 43 -3.15 -4.62 -7.84
N GLN A 44 -2.28 -4.44 -8.84
CA GLN A 44 -1.15 -3.51 -8.76
C GLN A 44 -1.59 -2.06 -8.65
N GLU A 45 -2.60 -1.65 -9.42
CA GLU A 45 -3.20 -0.32 -9.34
C GLU A 45 -3.86 -0.10 -7.97
N ALA A 46 -4.58 -1.11 -7.48
CA ALA A 46 -5.22 -1.04 -6.17
C ALA A 46 -4.21 -0.90 -5.02
N ILE A 47 -3.11 -1.67 -5.03
CA ILE A 47 -2.06 -1.52 -4.01
C ILE A 47 -1.40 -0.14 -4.12
N GLN A 48 -1.15 0.34 -5.34
CA GLN A 48 -0.55 1.65 -5.55
C GLN A 48 -1.43 2.75 -4.94
N THR A 49 -2.73 2.66 -5.19
CA THR A 49 -3.74 3.59 -4.68
C THR A 49 -3.83 3.52 -3.15
N LEU A 50 -3.79 2.31 -2.58
CA LEU A 50 -3.72 2.09 -1.13
C LEU A 50 -2.47 2.74 -0.51
N CYS A 51 -1.31 2.62 -1.14
CA CYS A 51 -0.07 3.22 -0.66
C CYS A 51 -0.12 4.76 -0.68
N SER A 52 -0.82 5.34 -1.65
CA SER A 52 -1.02 6.79 -1.74
C SER A 52 -2.06 7.32 -0.77
N ALA A 53 -3.02 6.50 -0.33
CA ALA A 53 -4.10 6.95 0.53
C ALA A 53 -3.61 7.45 1.91
N PRO A 54 -4.33 8.40 2.53
CA PRO A 54 -4.04 8.86 3.89
C PRO A 54 -4.21 7.70 4.88
N PRO A 55 -3.26 7.51 5.82
CA PRO A 55 -3.39 6.46 6.83
C PRO A 55 -4.69 6.57 7.65
N SER A 56 -5.16 7.79 7.94
CA SER A 56 -6.43 8.02 8.66
C SER A 56 -7.62 7.30 8.01
N ASP A 57 -7.69 7.31 6.68
CA ASP A 57 -8.82 6.80 5.93
C ASP A 57 -8.80 5.26 5.93
N ILE A 58 -7.60 4.71 5.78
CA ILE A 58 -7.35 3.26 5.77
C ILE A 58 -7.53 2.68 7.18
N LEU A 59 -7.11 3.40 8.22
CA LEU A 59 -7.31 3.00 9.61
C LEU A 59 -8.79 2.99 10.01
N ASN A 60 -9.63 3.76 9.31
CA ASN A 60 -11.07 3.75 9.52
C ASN A 60 -11.80 2.73 8.63
N CYS A 61 -11.09 1.81 7.97
CA CYS A 61 -11.69 0.83 7.06
C CYS A 61 -12.62 -0.14 7.79
N GLU A 62 -13.90 -0.17 7.41
CA GLU A 62 -14.85 -1.17 7.91
C GLU A 62 -14.46 -2.61 7.51
N SER A 63 -13.82 -2.74 6.34
CA SER A 63 -13.36 -4.02 5.78
C SER A 63 -11.89 -4.34 6.12
N TRP A 64 -11.35 -3.80 7.21
CA TRP A 64 -9.94 -3.97 7.60
C TRP A 64 -9.49 -5.44 7.67
N SER A 65 -10.35 -6.32 8.18
CA SER A 65 -10.05 -7.75 8.28
C SER A 65 -9.85 -8.41 6.91
N THR A 66 -10.65 -8.04 5.92
CA THR A 66 -10.54 -8.50 4.53
C THR A 66 -9.32 -7.88 3.86
N LEU A 67 -9.10 -6.58 4.04
CA LEU A 67 -7.91 -5.88 3.53
C LEU A 67 -6.63 -6.58 4.01
N ARG A 68 -6.53 -6.92 5.29
CA ARG A 68 -5.37 -7.66 5.83
C ARG A 68 -5.15 -9.01 5.17
N LYS A 69 -6.22 -9.75 4.85
CA LYS A 69 -6.08 -11.03 4.12
C LYS A 69 -5.53 -10.80 2.72
N HIS A 70 -6.04 -9.81 1.99
CA HIS A 70 -5.55 -9.49 0.64
C HIS A 70 -4.10 -9.01 0.67
N LEU A 71 -3.72 -8.18 1.66
CA LEU A 71 -2.33 -7.76 1.87
C LEU A 71 -1.41 -8.93 2.22
N ALA A 72 -1.86 -9.86 3.07
CA ALA A 72 -1.11 -11.07 3.38
C ALA A 72 -0.89 -11.95 2.14
N THR A 73 -1.91 -12.10 1.30
CA THR A 73 -1.75 -12.82 0.01
C THR A 73 -0.79 -12.08 -0.92
N ALA A 74 -0.86 -10.75 -0.98
CA ALA A 74 0.04 -9.94 -1.80
C ALA A 74 1.50 -9.99 -1.32
N LEU A 75 1.74 -10.16 -0.01
CA LEU A 75 3.09 -10.38 0.53
C LEU A 75 3.70 -11.71 0.08
N LEU A 76 2.85 -12.74 -0.09
CA LEU A 76 3.24 -14.07 -0.54
C LEU A 76 3.24 -14.21 -2.07
N ASP A 77 2.96 -13.14 -2.81
CA ASP A 77 2.94 -13.17 -4.28
C ASP A 77 4.38 -13.39 -4.81
N PRO A 78 4.57 -14.24 -5.84
CA PRO A 78 5.89 -14.47 -6.43
C PRO A 78 6.49 -13.21 -7.07
N ASP A 79 5.67 -12.21 -7.41
CA ASP A 79 6.16 -10.92 -7.90
C ASP A 79 6.48 -9.98 -6.72
N ALA A 80 7.78 -9.74 -6.52
CA ALA A 80 8.30 -8.88 -5.46
C ALA A 80 7.79 -7.42 -5.49
N SER A 81 7.23 -6.95 -6.63
CA SER A 81 6.61 -5.63 -6.69
C SER A 81 5.38 -5.51 -5.78
N PHE A 82 4.69 -6.62 -5.49
CA PHE A 82 3.57 -6.64 -4.55
C PHE A 82 4.06 -6.53 -3.11
N SER A 83 5.00 -7.39 -2.72
CA SER A 83 5.53 -7.40 -1.35
C SER A 83 6.20 -6.07 -1.00
N ASP A 84 6.99 -5.49 -1.91
CA ASP A 84 7.63 -4.18 -1.71
C ASP A 84 6.62 -3.07 -1.42
N LYS A 85 5.52 -3.02 -2.18
CA LYS A 85 4.48 -2.01 -1.98
C LYS A 85 3.72 -2.23 -0.67
N VAL A 86 3.40 -3.47 -0.33
CA VAL A 86 2.73 -3.78 0.95
C VAL A 86 3.62 -3.45 2.15
N LEU A 87 4.91 -3.75 2.08
CA LEU A 87 5.87 -3.40 3.13
C LEU A 87 6.02 -1.88 3.28
N LYS A 88 6.09 -1.13 2.17
CA LYS A 88 6.06 0.35 2.20
C LYS A 88 4.79 0.89 2.81
N PHE A 89 3.64 0.30 2.47
CA PHE A 89 2.36 0.64 3.07
C PHE A 89 2.38 0.42 4.59
N TYR A 90 2.85 -0.73 5.06
CA TYR A 90 2.99 -1.00 6.49
C TYR A 90 3.92 0.00 7.19
N ALA A 91 5.10 0.28 6.64
CA ALA A 91 6.04 1.25 7.20
C ALA A 91 5.42 2.66 7.34
N LYS A 92 4.71 3.12 6.29
CA LYS A 92 4.00 4.40 6.30
C LYS A 92 2.90 4.43 7.36
N THR A 93 2.11 3.36 7.41
CA THR A 93 0.97 3.24 8.33
C THR A 93 1.45 3.17 9.78
N PHE A 94 2.52 2.44 10.07
CA PHE A 94 3.14 2.36 11.39
C PHE A 94 3.51 3.74 11.95
N SER A 95 4.09 4.60 11.11
CA SER A 95 4.52 5.94 11.51
C SER A 95 3.36 6.85 11.94
N SER A 96 2.14 6.53 11.53
CA SER A 96 0.93 7.34 11.73
C SER A 96 -0.16 6.66 12.57
N SER A 97 0.03 5.40 12.97
CA SER A 97 -1.05 4.60 13.58
C SER A 97 -1.11 4.70 15.11
N PRO A 98 -2.32 4.71 15.69
CA PRO A 98 -2.52 4.45 17.11
C PRO A 98 -1.94 3.08 17.54
N LEU A 99 -1.42 2.98 18.77
CA LEU A 99 -0.72 1.79 19.33
C LEU A 99 -1.53 0.48 19.29
N ASN A 100 -2.86 0.56 19.23
CA ASN A 100 -3.75 -0.60 19.14
C ASN A 100 -3.76 -1.22 17.73
N MET A 101 -3.61 -0.41 16.67
CA MET A 101 -3.51 -0.88 15.29
C MET A 101 -2.13 -1.48 14.97
N THR A 102 -1.08 -0.97 15.61
CA THR A 102 0.28 -1.49 15.38
C THR A 102 0.40 -2.96 15.76
N ARG A 103 -0.28 -3.44 16.81
CA ARG A 103 -0.26 -4.86 17.19
C ARG A 103 -0.73 -5.78 16.06
N GLU A 104 -1.84 -5.46 15.41
CA GLU A 104 -2.38 -6.32 14.33
C GLU A 104 -1.47 -6.34 13.10
N LEU A 105 -0.90 -5.18 12.77
CA LEU A 105 0.10 -5.05 11.70
C LEU A 105 1.37 -5.85 12.02
N TYR A 106 1.86 -5.75 13.25
CA TYR A 106 3.03 -6.51 13.72
C TYR A 106 2.78 -8.02 13.65
N THR A 107 1.63 -8.52 14.11
CA THR A 107 1.32 -9.95 14.03
C THR A 107 1.26 -10.44 12.59
N SER A 108 0.70 -9.64 11.67
CA SER A 108 0.64 -9.98 10.25
C SER A 108 2.04 -10.03 9.62
N LEU A 109 2.89 -9.06 9.95
CA LEU A 109 4.26 -9.00 9.44
C LEU A 109 5.14 -10.10 10.03
N ALA A 110 5.04 -10.36 11.35
CA ALA A 110 5.77 -11.44 12.01
C ALA A 110 5.44 -12.80 11.36
N LYS A 111 4.16 -13.07 11.12
CA LYS A 111 3.72 -14.29 10.43
C LYS A 111 4.24 -14.41 8.98
N TYR A 112 4.49 -13.30 8.30
CA TYR A 112 5.10 -13.31 6.97
C TYR A 112 6.60 -13.64 7.01
N LEU A 113 7.28 -13.28 8.10
CA LEU A 113 8.72 -13.47 8.26
C LEU A 113 9.11 -14.82 8.91
N GLU A 114 8.14 -15.56 9.45
CA GLU A 114 8.28 -16.93 9.98
C GLU A 114 8.31 -17.98 8.86
#